data_AF-A0A2I0VNG2-F1
#
_entry.id   AF-A0A2I0VNG2-F1
#
_cell.length_a   1.000
_cell.length_b   1.000
_cell.length_c   1.000
_cell.angle_alpha   90.00
_cell.angle_beta   90.00
_cell.angle_gamma   90.00
#
_symmetry.space_group_name_H-M   'P 1'
#
loop_
_entity.id
_entity.type
_entity.pdbx_description
1 polymer ?
#
loop_
_entity_poly.entity_id
_entity_poly.type
_entity_poly.pdbx_seq_one_letter_code
_entity_poly.pdbx_strand_id
1 'polypeptide(L)'
;MKSAKIVRYFPLIPRLQRFFKTKKSAEEMIWHAKHRNVDGLLRHPADGEAWKAFDSQYFFYLPYWEYNLLPHNLDVMHIEKNICDNFIGTLLDLEKSKDNLQARQDLVDIGIKNELHPHILEDGSYSLPRAPFTMSKKDKVMFCEVLKNLKFPKGYASNISRCVNVADCKIMGLKSHDCHILIEDILPIALRSCAPSDEVMCIVVEISHFLKVICAKVIFPMS
;
A
#
# COMPACT_ATOMS: atom_id res chain seq x y z
N MET A 1 -16.83 -0.78 29.33
CA MET A 1 -15.76 0.09 28.78
C MET A 1 -15.53 -0.29 27.32
N LYS A 2 -15.87 0.58 26.37
CA LYS A 2 -15.59 0.34 24.94
C LYS A 2 -14.10 0.60 24.68
N SER A 3 -13.41 -0.41 24.15
CA SER A 3 -12.03 -0.29 23.68
C SER A 3 -11.99 0.67 22.48
N ALA A 4 -11.34 1.81 22.64
CA ALA A 4 -11.02 2.68 21.53
C ALA A 4 -9.97 1.98 20.65
N LYS A 5 -10.32 1.68 19.39
CA LYS A 5 -9.33 1.27 18.38
C LYS A 5 -8.49 2.51 18.04
N ILE A 6 -7.53 2.84 18.90
CA ILE A 6 -6.52 3.86 18.64
C ILE A 6 -5.67 3.33 17.48
N VAL A 7 -5.84 3.93 16.30
CA VAL A 7 -4.83 3.83 15.25
C VAL A 7 -3.60 4.49 15.85
N ARG A 8 -2.64 3.67 16.28
CA ARG A 8 -1.30 4.17 16.52
C ARG A 8 -0.81 4.59 15.14
N TYR A 9 -0.95 5.87 14.81
CA TYR A 9 0.06 6.53 14.00
C TYR A 9 1.35 6.14 14.69
N PHE A 10 2.08 5.22 14.07
CA PHE A 10 3.43 4.89 14.49
C PHE A 10 4.28 5.87 13.71
N PRO A 11 4.54 7.06 14.25
CA PRO A 11 5.43 7.98 13.57
C PRO A 11 6.76 7.23 13.48
N LEU A 12 7.13 6.83 12.27
CA LEU A 12 8.37 6.11 11.99
C LEU A 12 9.54 6.92 12.55
N ILE A 13 9.45 8.25 12.48
CA ILE A 13 10.45 9.23 12.89
C ILE A 13 10.86 9.08 14.38
N PRO A 14 9.97 9.22 15.41
CA PRO A 14 10.30 8.98 16.82
C PRO A 14 10.75 7.56 17.18
N ARG A 15 10.42 6.56 16.36
CA ARG A 15 10.85 5.18 16.56
C ARG A 15 12.25 4.93 16.04
N LEU A 16 12.54 5.42 14.84
CA LEU A 16 13.88 5.44 14.27
C LEU A 16 14.82 6.24 15.19
N GLN A 17 14.41 7.42 15.65
CA GLN A 17 15.15 8.20 16.67
C GLN A 17 15.42 7.41 17.96
N ARG A 18 14.51 6.52 18.37
CA ARG A 18 14.70 5.63 19.54
C ARG A 18 15.64 4.46 19.26
N PHE A 19 15.61 3.88 18.06
CA PHE A 19 16.55 2.85 17.62
C PHE A 19 17.98 3.38 17.50
N PHE A 20 18.15 4.66 17.14
CA PHE A 20 19.44 5.32 16.94
C PHE A 20 19.88 6.20 18.13
N LYS A 21 19.36 5.92 19.33
CA LYS A 21 19.54 6.77 20.53
C LYS A 21 20.98 6.83 21.06
N THR A 22 21.87 5.91 20.66
CA THR A 22 23.27 5.88 21.14
C THR A 22 24.27 5.75 20.00
N LYS A 23 25.45 6.36 20.18
CA LYS A 23 26.56 6.33 19.21
C LYS A 23 26.97 4.90 18.83
N LYS A 24 27.03 3.99 19.81
CA LYS A 24 27.37 2.58 19.59
C LYS A 24 26.35 1.87 18.70
N SER A 25 25.05 2.06 18.95
CA SER A 25 23.99 1.48 18.12
C SER A 25 23.97 2.05 16.71
N ALA A 26 24.28 3.33 16.52
CA ALA A 26 24.41 3.92 15.19
C ALA A 26 25.64 3.37 14.42
N GLU A 27 26.76 3.11 15.11
CA GLU A 27 27.99 2.55 14.53
C GLU A 27 27.85 1.08 14.10
N GLU A 28 27.10 0.26 14.84
CA GLU A 28 26.80 -1.12 14.46
C GLU A 28 25.92 -1.20 13.19
N MET A 29 25.03 -0.21 13.00
CA MET A 29 24.07 -0.17 11.90
C MET A 29 24.65 0.33 10.56
N ILE A 30 25.82 0.99 10.57
CA ILE A 30 26.56 1.43 9.37
C ILE A 30 27.64 0.43 8.94
N TRP A 31 27.75 -0.72 9.61
CA TRP A 31 28.76 -1.73 9.31
C TRP A 31 28.70 -2.21 7.86
N HIS A 32 27.48 -2.38 7.32
CA HIS A 32 27.21 -2.77 5.93
C HIS A 32 27.57 -1.70 4.89
N ALA A 33 27.87 -0.45 5.29
CA ALA A 33 28.25 0.63 4.38
C ALA A 33 29.74 0.98 4.48
N LYS A 34 30.31 0.93 5.70
CA LYS A 34 31.70 1.31 5.98
C LYS A 34 32.73 0.20 5.78
N HIS A 35 32.32 -1.07 5.79
CA HIS A 35 33.23 -2.22 5.64
C HIS A 35 32.98 -3.03 4.36
N ARG A 36 32.36 -2.45 3.33
CA ARG A 36 32.14 -3.15 2.04
C ARG A 36 33.44 -3.26 1.26
N ASN A 37 33.67 -4.45 0.70
CA ASN A 37 34.62 -4.61 -0.40
C ASN A 37 34.02 -3.99 -1.66
N VAL A 38 34.65 -2.94 -2.17
CA VAL A 38 34.28 -2.30 -3.44
C VAL A 38 35.14 -2.92 -4.54
N ASP A 39 34.75 -4.11 -4.98
CA ASP A 39 35.45 -4.90 -5.99
C ASP A 39 34.69 -4.96 -7.34
N GLY A 40 33.58 -4.24 -7.45
CA GLY A 40 32.73 -4.22 -8.64
C GLY A 40 31.78 -5.41 -8.76
N LEU A 41 31.74 -6.32 -7.77
CA LEU A 41 30.81 -7.46 -7.74
C LEU A 41 29.54 -7.10 -6.94
N LEU A 42 28.38 -7.52 -7.43
CA LEU A 42 27.09 -7.31 -6.79
C LEU A 42 26.91 -8.32 -5.65
N ARG A 43 27.15 -7.89 -4.40
CA ARG A 43 27.12 -8.76 -3.21
C ARG A 43 25.96 -8.43 -2.28
N HIS A 44 25.38 -7.24 -2.41
CA HIS A 44 24.25 -6.76 -1.62
C HIS A 44 23.22 -6.05 -2.52
N PRO A 45 21.91 -6.07 -2.19
CA PRO A 45 20.88 -5.34 -2.95
C PRO A 45 21.21 -3.84 -3.17
N ALA A 46 21.82 -3.20 -2.18
CA ALA A 46 22.29 -1.80 -2.25
C ALA A 46 23.45 -1.55 -3.25
N ASP A 47 24.05 -2.61 -3.81
CA ASP A 47 25.06 -2.47 -4.87
C ASP A 47 24.42 -2.33 -6.26
N GLY A 48 23.14 -2.72 -6.39
CA GLY A 48 22.38 -2.67 -7.64
C GLY A 48 22.07 -1.24 -8.09
N GLU A 49 22.24 -0.98 -9.39
CA GLU A 49 21.99 0.35 -9.97
C GLU A 49 20.55 0.82 -9.77
N ALA A 50 19.58 -0.09 -9.77
CA ALA A 50 18.19 0.25 -9.51
C ALA A 50 17.94 0.82 -8.10
N TRP A 51 18.62 0.28 -7.08
CA TRP A 51 18.54 0.80 -5.72
C TRP A 51 19.25 2.14 -5.60
N LYS A 52 20.39 2.31 -6.28
CA LYS A 52 21.09 3.61 -6.37
C LYS A 52 20.24 4.68 -7.06
N ALA A 53 19.55 4.31 -8.14
CA ALA A 53 18.65 5.20 -8.89
C ALA A 53 17.41 5.56 -8.06
N PHE A 54 16.79 4.56 -7.41
CA PHE A 54 15.66 4.76 -6.50
C PHE A 54 16.02 5.70 -5.33
N ASP A 55 17.16 5.49 -4.68
CA ASP A 55 17.68 6.36 -3.63
C ASP A 55 17.92 7.79 -4.14
N SER A 56 18.39 7.93 -5.39
CA SER A 56 18.68 9.24 -6.00
C SER A 56 17.43 10.02 -6.44
N GLN A 57 16.32 9.34 -6.73
CA GLN A 57 15.15 9.94 -7.38
C GLN A 57 14.03 10.29 -6.39
N TYR A 58 13.82 9.51 -5.33
CA TYR A 58 12.60 9.60 -4.52
C TYR A 58 12.81 10.14 -3.09
N PHE A 59 14.05 10.23 -2.59
CA PHE A 59 14.28 10.39 -1.13
C PHE A 59 14.87 11.74 -0.66
N PHE A 60 15.06 12.72 -1.54
CA PHE A 60 15.63 14.03 -1.15
C PHE A 60 14.63 15.05 -0.58
N TYR A 61 13.33 14.74 -0.48
CA TYR A 61 12.32 15.73 -0.09
C TYR A 61 12.11 15.91 1.43
N LEU A 62 12.81 15.16 2.29
CA LEU A 62 12.62 15.24 3.75
C LEU A 62 13.92 15.69 4.47
N PRO A 63 13.88 16.79 5.27
CA PRO A 63 15.07 17.41 5.87
C PRO A 63 15.93 16.53 6.80
N TYR A 64 15.44 15.37 7.24
CA TYR A 64 16.10 14.50 8.21
C TYR A 64 16.59 13.18 7.60
N TRP A 65 16.54 13.05 6.28
CA TRP A 65 16.88 11.82 5.57
C TRP A 65 18.37 11.49 5.58
N GLU A 66 19.24 12.50 5.58
CA GLU A 66 20.72 12.35 5.70
C GLU A 66 21.16 11.59 6.97
N TYR A 67 20.26 11.43 7.95
CA TYR A 67 20.49 10.73 9.22
C TYR A 67 19.97 9.28 9.25
N ASN A 68 19.31 8.79 8.18
CA ASN A 68 18.78 7.41 8.08
C ASN A 68 19.65 6.55 7.14
N LEU A 69 20.69 5.91 7.69
CA LEU A 69 21.64 5.08 6.93
C LEU A 69 21.27 3.58 6.86
N LEU A 70 20.06 3.21 7.31
CA LEU A 70 19.43 1.91 7.01
C LEU A 70 18.11 2.11 6.26
N PRO A 71 18.13 2.39 4.95
CA PRO A 71 16.92 2.61 4.17
C PRO A 71 16.17 1.31 3.84
N HIS A 72 16.79 0.13 4.00
CA HIS A 72 16.39 -1.09 3.27
C HIS A 72 15.89 -2.27 4.13
N ASN A 73 15.39 -2.06 5.35
CA ASN A 73 14.65 -3.14 6.04
C ASN A 73 13.13 -2.93 5.93
N LEU A 74 12.69 -2.51 4.75
CA LEU A 74 11.27 -2.45 4.41
C LEU A 74 10.84 -3.86 4.05
N ASP A 75 10.01 -4.46 4.90
CA ASP A 75 9.36 -5.72 4.61
C ASP A 75 8.29 -5.49 3.53
N VAL A 76 8.73 -5.53 2.26
CA VAL A 76 7.90 -5.21 1.10
C VAL A 76 6.64 -6.08 1.07
N MET A 77 6.77 -7.36 1.40
CA MET A 77 5.63 -8.28 1.50
C MET A 77 4.57 -7.80 2.50
N HIS A 78 4.99 -7.32 3.68
CA HIS A 78 4.05 -6.78 4.67
C HIS A 78 3.53 -5.39 4.28
N ILE A 79 4.33 -4.57 3.62
CA ILE A 79 3.90 -3.26 3.11
C ILE A 79 2.80 -3.46 2.06
N GLU A 80 3.04 -4.30 1.06
CA GLU A 80 2.04 -4.60 0.03
C GLU A 80 0.80 -5.26 0.58
N LYS A 81 0.96 -6.16 1.57
CA LYS A 81 -0.20 -6.68 2.29
C LYS A 81 -1.03 -5.56 2.89
N ASN A 82 -0.40 -4.60 3.56
CA ASN A 82 -1.11 -3.46 4.15
C ASN A 82 -1.76 -2.58 3.08
N ILE A 83 -1.07 -2.33 1.96
CA ILE A 83 -1.63 -1.55 0.83
C ILE A 83 -2.84 -2.29 0.25
N CYS A 84 -2.71 -3.58 -0.05
CA CYS A 84 -3.77 -4.43 -0.60
C CYS A 84 -4.99 -4.48 0.33
N ASP A 85 -4.79 -4.72 1.63
CA ASP A 85 -5.88 -4.72 2.62
C ASP A 85 -6.61 -3.37 2.66
N ASN A 86 -5.87 -2.26 2.56
CA ASN A 86 -6.45 -0.91 2.55
C ASN A 86 -7.21 -0.62 1.25
N PHE A 87 -6.67 -1.02 0.10
CA PHE A 87 -7.33 -0.86 -1.21
C PHE A 87 -8.64 -1.64 -1.25
N ILE A 88 -8.60 -2.93 -0.91
CA ILE A 88 -9.78 -3.79 -0.85
C ILE A 88 -10.80 -3.23 0.15
N GLY A 89 -10.34 -2.84 1.35
CA GLY A 89 -11.20 -2.27 2.37
C GLY A 89 -11.90 -0.99 1.92
N THR A 90 -11.23 -0.17 1.13
CA THR A 90 -11.77 1.10 0.62
C THR A 90 -12.71 0.90 -0.56
N LEU A 91 -12.33 0.08 -1.54
CA LEU A 91 -13.15 -0.22 -2.72
C LEU A 91 -14.45 -0.92 -2.36
N LEU A 92 -14.38 -1.90 -1.44
CA LEU A 92 -15.55 -2.65 -0.98
C LEU A 92 -16.31 -1.97 0.15
N ASP A 93 -15.83 -0.82 0.64
CA ASP A 93 -16.41 -0.06 1.77
C ASP A 93 -16.66 -0.97 2.99
N LEU A 94 -15.56 -1.57 3.47
CA LEU A 94 -15.55 -2.46 4.64
C LEU A 94 -15.24 -1.67 5.91
N GLU A 95 -15.40 -2.29 7.08
CA GLU A 95 -15.16 -1.67 8.40
C GLU A 95 -13.76 -1.01 8.55
N LYS A 96 -12.77 -1.47 7.77
CA LYS A 96 -11.39 -0.96 7.77
C LYS A 96 -11.07 -0.01 6.58
N SER A 97 -12.09 0.54 5.93
CA SER A 97 -11.92 1.50 4.84
C SER A 97 -11.02 2.67 5.23
N LYS A 98 -10.17 3.11 4.30
CA LYS A 98 -9.37 4.34 4.44
C LYS A 98 -10.13 5.59 4.03
N ASP A 99 -11.33 5.41 3.52
CA ASP A 99 -12.30 6.48 3.32
C ASP A 99 -13.26 6.55 4.52
N ASN A 100 -12.97 7.42 5.49
CA ASN A 100 -13.76 7.60 6.71
C ASN A 100 -13.85 9.08 7.07
N LEU A 101 -14.66 9.43 8.09
CA LEU A 101 -14.89 10.82 8.48
C LEU A 101 -13.58 11.58 8.77
N GLN A 102 -12.62 10.96 9.47
CA GLN A 102 -11.36 11.62 9.77
C GLN A 102 -10.58 11.92 8.50
N ALA A 103 -10.48 10.95 7.59
CA ALA A 103 -9.81 11.18 6.29
C ALA A 103 -10.50 12.28 5.48
N ARG A 104 -11.83 12.40 5.55
CA ARG A 104 -12.58 13.49 4.90
C ARG A 104 -12.40 14.83 5.60
N GLN A 105 -12.24 14.86 6.92
CA GLN A 105 -11.90 16.07 7.67
C GLN A 105 -10.48 16.55 7.33
N ASP A 106 -9.53 15.63 7.16
CA ASP A 106 -8.17 15.99 6.73
C ASP A 106 -8.19 16.71 5.36
N LEU A 107 -9.10 16.34 4.44
CA LEU A 107 -9.29 17.04 3.17
C LEU A 107 -9.81 18.49 3.35
N VAL A 108 -10.67 18.73 4.35
CA VAL A 108 -11.14 20.07 4.73
C VAL A 108 -9.98 20.90 5.25
N ASP A 109 -9.21 20.33 6.18
CA ASP A 109 -8.11 21.02 6.85
C ASP A 109 -6.99 21.39 5.86
N ILE A 110 -6.78 20.57 4.82
CA ILE A 110 -5.83 20.83 3.73
C ILE A 110 -6.43 21.74 2.63
N GLY A 111 -7.75 21.91 2.58
CA GLY A 111 -8.42 22.76 1.60
C GLY A 111 -8.47 22.19 0.17
N ILE A 112 -8.55 20.86 0.04
CA ILE A 112 -8.62 20.17 -1.26
C ILE A 112 -9.87 19.28 -1.36
N LYS A 113 -10.29 18.95 -2.59
CA LYS A 113 -11.41 18.04 -2.87
C LYS A 113 -12.70 18.41 -2.12
N ASN A 114 -13.14 19.65 -2.29
CA ASN A 114 -14.32 20.21 -1.62
C ASN A 114 -15.58 19.37 -1.85
N GLU A 115 -15.68 18.70 -3.00
CA GLU A 115 -16.75 17.77 -3.35
C GLU A 115 -16.80 16.51 -2.46
N LEU A 116 -15.74 16.21 -1.71
CA LEU A 116 -15.66 15.08 -0.79
C LEU A 116 -15.82 15.49 0.69
N HIS A 117 -15.94 16.77 1.00
CA HIS A 117 -16.03 17.24 2.39
C HIS A 117 -17.31 16.71 3.08
N PRO A 118 -17.26 16.38 4.38
CA PRO A 118 -18.45 15.96 5.12
C PRO A 118 -19.52 17.05 5.12
N HIS A 119 -20.79 16.65 4.97
CA HIS A 119 -21.93 17.56 5.15
C HIS A 119 -22.55 17.33 6.51
N ILE A 120 -22.53 18.37 7.35
CA ILE A 120 -23.22 18.36 8.65
C ILE A 120 -24.71 18.62 8.40
N LEU A 121 -25.55 17.73 8.92
CA LEU A 121 -27.00 17.80 8.85
C LEU A 121 -27.55 18.62 10.03
N GLU A 122 -28.79 19.06 9.93
CA GLU A 122 -29.43 19.94 10.94
C GLU A 122 -29.50 19.31 12.34
N ASP A 123 -29.53 17.98 12.43
CA ASP A 123 -29.56 17.22 13.68
C ASP A 123 -28.16 17.00 14.30
N GLY A 124 -27.11 17.55 13.68
CA GLY A 124 -25.71 17.36 14.08
C GLY A 124 -25.10 16.04 13.62
N SER A 125 -25.84 15.20 12.89
CA SER A 125 -25.27 14.05 12.19
C SER A 125 -24.52 14.50 10.93
N TYR A 126 -23.81 13.58 10.28
CA TYR A 126 -23.03 13.89 9.08
C TYR A 126 -23.32 12.89 7.97
N SER A 127 -23.16 13.36 6.73
CA SER A 127 -23.13 12.52 5.55
C SER A 127 -21.80 12.69 4.82
N LEU A 128 -21.29 11.59 4.27
CA LEU A 128 -20.07 11.60 3.47
C LEU A 128 -20.46 11.50 1.98
N PRO A 129 -20.06 12.47 1.14
CA PRO A 129 -20.26 12.38 -0.30
C PRO A 129 -19.60 11.13 -0.88
N ARG A 130 -20.24 10.54 -1.89
CA ARG A 130 -19.71 9.35 -2.56
C ARG A 130 -18.41 9.69 -3.29
N ALA A 131 -17.35 8.93 -3.03
CA ALA A 131 -16.08 9.10 -3.72
C ALA A 131 -16.12 8.45 -5.12
N PRO A 132 -15.26 8.89 -6.06
CA PRO A 132 -15.19 8.33 -7.42
C PRO A 132 -14.89 6.82 -7.46
N PHE A 133 -14.20 6.30 -6.44
CA PHE A 133 -13.85 4.89 -6.30
C PHE A 133 -14.91 4.05 -5.57
N THR A 134 -15.98 4.65 -5.06
CA THR A 134 -17.01 3.91 -4.30
C THR A 134 -17.82 3.02 -5.24
N MET A 135 -17.71 1.70 -5.03
CA MET A 135 -18.42 0.68 -5.83
C MET A 135 -19.89 0.56 -5.43
N SER A 136 -20.79 0.38 -6.41
CA SER A 136 -22.17 -0.01 -6.10
C SER A 136 -22.22 -1.45 -5.58
N LYS A 137 -23.35 -1.87 -4.98
CA LYS A 137 -23.51 -3.27 -4.55
C LYS A 137 -23.33 -4.26 -5.70
N LYS A 138 -23.83 -3.92 -6.90
CA LYS A 138 -23.66 -4.73 -8.12
C LYS A 138 -22.18 -4.87 -8.48
N ASP A 139 -21.44 -3.76 -8.42
CA ASP A 139 -20.03 -3.74 -8.78
C ASP A 139 -19.20 -4.55 -7.77
N LYS A 140 -19.49 -4.43 -6.47
CA LYS A 140 -18.86 -5.25 -5.42
C LYS A 140 -19.07 -6.75 -5.64
N VAL A 141 -20.30 -7.16 -5.99
CA VAL A 141 -20.60 -8.55 -6.33
C VAL A 141 -19.77 -9.00 -7.54
N MET A 142 -19.73 -8.19 -8.60
CA MET A 142 -18.97 -8.51 -9.80
C MET A 142 -17.47 -8.64 -9.52
N PHE A 143 -16.90 -7.72 -8.73
CA PHE A 143 -15.51 -7.78 -8.28
C PHE A 143 -15.21 -9.07 -7.53
N CYS A 144 -16.05 -9.42 -6.56
CA CYS A 144 -15.92 -10.66 -5.80
C CYS A 144 -16.09 -11.89 -6.69
N GLU A 145 -17.01 -11.89 -7.66
CA GLU A 145 -17.18 -13.00 -8.61
C GLU A 145 -15.94 -13.22 -9.47
N VAL A 146 -15.29 -12.15 -9.95
CA VAL A 146 -14.02 -12.29 -10.68
C VAL A 146 -13.00 -13.01 -9.79
N LEU A 147 -12.79 -12.51 -8.57
CA LEU A 147 -11.82 -13.10 -7.64
C LEU A 147 -12.17 -14.53 -7.22
N LYS A 148 -13.47 -14.85 -7.08
CA LYS A 148 -13.97 -16.18 -6.73
C LYS A 148 -13.65 -17.21 -7.81
N ASN A 149 -13.66 -16.80 -9.08
CA ASN A 149 -13.51 -17.67 -10.23
C ASN A 149 -12.09 -17.69 -10.81
N LEU A 150 -11.14 -16.97 -10.22
CA LEU A 150 -9.74 -16.99 -10.64
C LEU A 150 -9.11 -18.39 -10.55
N LYS A 151 -8.36 -18.74 -11.58
CA LYS A 151 -7.54 -19.94 -11.64
C LYS A 151 -6.12 -19.54 -11.99
N PHE A 152 -5.16 -20.10 -11.26
CA PHE A 152 -3.74 -19.82 -11.45
C PHE A 152 -2.98 -21.08 -11.88
N PRO A 153 -1.88 -20.94 -12.62
CA PRO A 153 -0.93 -22.03 -12.83
C PRO A 153 -0.47 -22.62 -11.51
N LYS A 154 -0.13 -23.92 -11.51
CA LYS A 154 0.35 -24.61 -10.31
C LYS A 154 1.59 -23.92 -9.76
N GLY A 155 1.55 -23.51 -8.49
CA GLY A 155 2.66 -22.86 -7.80
C GLY A 155 2.73 -21.34 -7.99
N TYR A 156 1.80 -20.73 -8.73
CA TYR A 156 1.77 -19.27 -8.91
C TYR A 156 1.14 -18.55 -7.71
N ALA A 157 -0.09 -18.90 -7.34
CA ALA A 157 -0.83 -18.31 -6.21
C ALA A 157 -1.50 -19.39 -5.36
N SER A 158 -1.87 -19.04 -4.12
CA SER A 158 -2.75 -19.89 -3.33
C SER A 158 -4.20 -19.79 -3.84
N ASN A 159 -5.09 -20.64 -3.32
CA ASN A 159 -6.49 -20.65 -3.74
C ASN A 159 -7.27 -19.47 -3.13
N ILE A 160 -7.14 -18.29 -3.75
CA ILE A 160 -7.79 -17.02 -3.36
C ILE A 160 -9.32 -17.17 -3.30
N SER A 161 -9.93 -18.05 -4.11
CA SER A 161 -11.38 -18.30 -4.09
C SER A 161 -11.90 -18.67 -2.69
N ARG A 162 -11.09 -19.32 -1.86
CA ARG A 162 -11.46 -19.68 -0.48
C ARG A 162 -11.59 -18.46 0.45
N CYS A 163 -10.91 -17.37 0.11
CA CYS A 163 -10.93 -16.12 0.86
C CYS A 163 -12.10 -15.21 0.48
N VAL A 164 -12.82 -15.50 -0.60
CA VAL A 164 -13.87 -14.62 -1.15
C VAL A 164 -15.27 -15.13 -0.80
N ASN A 165 -16.06 -14.26 -0.18
CA ASN A 165 -17.49 -14.43 0.04
C ASN A 165 -18.25 -13.39 -0.80
N VAL A 166 -18.89 -13.87 -1.89
CA VAL A 166 -19.62 -13.03 -2.83
C VAL A 166 -20.90 -12.46 -2.21
N ALA A 167 -21.64 -13.27 -1.45
CA ALA A 167 -22.90 -12.86 -0.84
C ALA A 167 -22.72 -11.66 0.10
N ASP A 168 -21.65 -11.69 0.90
CA ASP A 168 -21.32 -10.61 1.82
C ASP A 168 -20.41 -9.52 1.21
N CYS A 169 -19.95 -9.71 -0.04
CA CYS A 169 -18.95 -8.85 -0.68
C CYS A 169 -17.69 -8.65 0.19
N LYS A 170 -17.19 -9.74 0.79
CA LYS A 170 -16.06 -9.72 1.71
C LYS A 170 -14.93 -10.61 1.24
N ILE A 171 -13.71 -10.17 1.54
CA ILE A 171 -12.49 -10.94 1.33
C ILE A 171 -11.78 -11.06 2.67
N MET A 172 -11.52 -12.30 3.11
CA MET A 172 -10.97 -12.59 4.43
C MET A 172 -9.91 -13.69 4.36
N GLY A 173 -8.86 -13.55 5.16
CA GLY A 173 -7.84 -14.59 5.32
C GLY A 173 -6.78 -14.63 4.22
N LEU A 174 -6.62 -13.57 3.43
CA LEU A 174 -5.51 -13.43 2.49
C LEU A 174 -4.17 -13.40 3.26
N LYS A 175 -3.20 -14.17 2.77
CA LYS A 175 -1.81 -14.13 3.25
C LYS A 175 -1.03 -13.06 2.48
N SER A 176 0.14 -12.66 2.97
CA SER A 176 0.97 -11.63 2.34
C SER A 176 1.26 -11.93 0.86
N HIS A 177 1.53 -13.19 0.54
CA HIS A 177 1.74 -13.64 -0.85
C HIS A 177 0.49 -13.51 -1.73
N ASP A 178 -0.70 -13.75 -1.18
CA ASP A 178 -1.95 -13.57 -1.95
C ASP A 178 -2.18 -12.08 -2.21
N CYS A 179 -1.91 -11.23 -1.22
CA CYS A 179 -2.02 -9.78 -1.34
C CYS A 179 -1.05 -9.20 -2.38
N HIS A 180 0.19 -9.71 -2.42
CA HIS A 180 1.21 -9.35 -3.41
C HIS A 180 0.70 -9.61 -4.84
N ILE A 181 0.27 -10.85 -5.12
CA ILE A 181 -0.29 -11.21 -6.44
C ILE A 181 -1.56 -10.41 -6.75
N LEU A 182 -2.41 -10.19 -5.74
CA LEU A 182 -3.63 -9.44 -5.92
C LEU A 182 -3.33 -8.01 -6.36
N ILE A 183 -2.45 -7.29 -5.66
CA ILE A 183 -2.22 -5.88 -5.97
C ILE A 183 -1.38 -5.67 -7.23
N GLU A 184 -0.46 -6.57 -7.56
CA GLU A 184 0.41 -6.41 -8.74
C GLU A 184 -0.25 -6.82 -10.06
N ASP A 185 -1.03 -7.91 -10.06
CA ASP A 185 -1.51 -8.51 -11.31
C ASP A 185 -3.03 -8.52 -11.44
N ILE A 186 -3.76 -8.72 -10.34
CA ILE A 186 -5.16 -9.10 -10.40
C ILE A 186 -6.11 -7.93 -10.14
N LEU A 187 -5.74 -7.01 -9.25
CA LEU A 187 -6.58 -5.88 -8.84
C LEU A 187 -7.02 -5.03 -10.04
N PRO A 188 -6.14 -4.64 -10.99
CA PRO A 188 -6.57 -3.92 -12.19
C PRO A 188 -7.56 -4.72 -13.05
N ILE A 189 -7.37 -6.04 -13.15
CA ILE A 189 -8.21 -6.92 -13.97
C ILE A 189 -9.59 -7.05 -13.34
N ALA A 190 -9.65 -7.35 -12.03
CA ALA A 190 -10.89 -7.50 -11.29
C ALA A 190 -11.67 -6.19 -11.25
N LEU A 191 -10.98 -5.06 -11.08
CA LEU A 191 -11.63 -3.75 -11.04
C LEU A 191 -12.19 -3.34 -12.41
N ARG A 192 -11.50 -3.68 -13.51
CA ARG A 192 -11.98 -3.36 -14.87
C ARG A 192 -13.38 -3.93 -15.16
N SER A 193 -13.71 -5.10 -14.62
CA SER A 193 -15.05 -5.68 -14.78
C SER A 193 -16.15 -4.78 -14.22
N CYS A 194 -15.84 -3.97 -13.21
CA CYS A 194 -16.79 -3.09 -12.54
C CYS A 194 -17.03 -1.75 -13.26
N ALA A 195 -16.44 -1.53 -14.44
CA ALA A 195 -16.50 -0.26 -15.18
C ALA A 195 -16.25 1.00 -14.31
N PRO A 196 -15.16 1.04 -13.52
CA PRO A 196 -14.73 2.25 -12.79
C PRO A 196 -14.40 3.40 -13.75
N SER A 197 -14.24 4.61 -13.22
CA SER A 197 -13.75 5.74 -14.02
C SER A 197 -12.30 5.52 -14.48
N ASP A 198 -11.94 6.17 -15.57
CA ASP A 198 -10.58 6.12 -16.13
C ASP A 198 -9.52 6.58 -15.13
N GLU A 199 -9.83 7.60 -14.34
CA GLU A 199 -8.94 8.11 -13.28
C GLU A 199 -8.65 7.05 -12.23
N VAL A 200 -9.67 6.32 -11.76
CA VAL A 200 -9.50 5.23 -10.78
C VAL A 200 -8.68 4.09 -11.39
N MET A 201 -8.93 3.73 -12.65
CA MET A 201 -8.16 2.69 -13.33
C MET A 201 -6.70 3.09 -13.52
N CYS A 202 -6.43 4.33 -13.90
CA CYS A 202 -5.08 4.85 -14.09
C CYS A 202 -4.27 4.72 -12.79
N ILE A 203 -4.82 5.19 -11.66
CA ILE A 203 -4.16 5.10 -10.35
C ILE A 203 -3.89 3.64 -9.96
N VAL A 204 -4.88 2.76 -10.12
CA VAL A 204 -4.73 1.35 -9.74
C VAL A 204 -3.67 0.65 -10.60
N VAL A 205 -3.67 0.89 -11.92
CA VAL A 205 -2.67 0.33 -12.84
C VAL A 205 -1.26 0.85 -12.52
N GLU A 206 -1.11 2.14 -12.24
CA GLU A 206 0.18 2.74 -11.89
C GLU A 206 0.75 2.16 -10.60
N ILE A 207 -0.09 2.01 -9.56
CA ILE A 207 0.34 1.38 -8.30
C ILE A 207 0.71 -0.08 -8.49
N SER A 208 -0.11 -0.85 -9.22
CA SER A 208 0.20 -2.24 -9.56
C SER A 208 1.52 -2.37 -10.30
N HIS A 209 1.75 -1.52 -11.29
CA HIS A 209 2.99 -1.49 -12.06
C HIS A 209 4.20 -1.09 -11.20
N PHE A 210 4.06 -0.06 -10.37
CA PHE A 210 5.09 0.38 -9.45
C PHE A 210 5.54 -0.74 -8.50
N LEU A 211 4.60 -1.41 -7.83
CA LEU A 211 4.91 -2.52 -6.93
C LEU A 211 5.61 -3.68 -7.66
N LYS A 212 5.07 -4.05 -8.83
CA LYS A 212 5.65 -5.10 -9.67
C LYS A 212 7.08 -4.79 -10.11
N VAL A 213 7.40 -3.54 -10.42
CA VAL A 213 8.76 -3.12 -10.79
C VAL A 213 9.71 -3.25 -9.59
N ILE A 214 9.27 -2.86 -8.40
CA ILE A 214 10.12 -2.90 -7.19
C ILE A 214 10.35 -4.34 -6.71
N CYS A 215 9.35 -5.21 -6.92
CA CYS A 215 9.43 -6.63 -6.59
C CYS A 215 10.08 -7.49 -7.68
N ALA A 216 10.41 -6.91 -8.84
CA ALA A 216 11.04 -7.63 -9.93
C ALA A 216 12.43 -8.16 -9.52
N LYS A 217 12.70 -9.43 -9.85
CA LYS A 217 14.03 -10.04 -9.64
C LYS A 217 15.15 -9.34 -10.40
N VAL A 218 14.80 -8.67 -11.51
CA VAL A 218 15.70 -7.88 -12.35
C VAL A 218 14.96 -6.59 -12.67
N ILE A 219 15.50 -5.46 -12.23
CA ILE A 219 14.98 -4.14 -12.57
C ILE A 219 15.74 -3.71 -13.82
N PHE A 220 15.06 -3.63 -14.96
CA PHE A 220 15.66 -3.05 -16.16
C PHE A 220 15.68 -1.52 -15.99
N PRO A 221 16.84 -0.86 -16.12
CA PRO A 221 16.87 0.59 -16.16
C PRO A 221 16.03 1.02 -17.37
N MET A 222 14.99 1.81 -17.13
CA MET A 222 14.24 2.40 -18.23
C MET A 222 15.20 3.25 -19.06
N SER A 223 15.31 2.92 -20.34
CA SER A 223 16.11 3.60 -21.36
C SER A 223 15.60 4.98 -21.68
#